data_AF-A8N2K9-F1
#
_entry.id   AF-A8N2K9-F1
#
_cell.length_a   1.000
_cell.length_b   1.000
_cell.length_c   1.000
_cell.angle_alpha   90.00
_cell.angle_beta   90.00
_cell.angle_gamma   90.00
#
_symmetry.space_group_name_H-M   'P 1'
#
loop_
_entity.id
_entity.type
_entity.pdbx_description
1 polymer ?
#
loop_
_entity_poly.entity_id
_entity_poly.type
_entity_poly.pdbx_seq_one_letter_code
_entity_poly.pdbx_strand_id
1 'polypeptide(L)'
;MDAEPSSSASVVPLAQSSGGRVSGKPWKLQKTATVRSHLQPGLRTKFEERKEKETKAKALKKLQAELREEKQAEIDRRRQITLERKRAAEEKLRVEEAKAKMGARKAARLRRRAGRSKTVNH
;
A
#
# COMPACT_ATOMS: atom_id res chain seq x y z
N MET A 1 3.43 -98.85 22.74
CA MET A 1 4.40 -98.15 23.61
C MET A 1 4.78 -96.90 22.89
N ASP A 2 4.31 -95.79 23.45
CA ASP A 2 3.78 -94.63 22.75
C ASP A 2 4.86 -93.60 22.39
N ALA A 3 4.62 -92.86 21.31
CA ALA A 3 5.49 -91.82 20.80
C ALA A 3 5.31 -90.52 21.59
N GLU A 4 6.39 -89.96 22.13
CA GLU A 4 6.38 -88.68 22.84
C GLU A 4 6.35 -87.48 21.87
N PRO A 5 5.59 -86.41 22.17
CA PRO A 5 5.57 -85.21 21.35
C PRO A 5 6.69 -84.22 21.76
N SER A 6 7.68 -84.05 20.88
CA SER A 6 8.63 -82.93 20.94
C SER A 6 7.94 -81.61 20.60
N SER A 7 7.53 -80.84 21.62
CA SER A 7 7.10 -79.44 21.47
C SER A 7 8.27 -78.50 21.75
N SER A 8 8.98 -78.10 20.69
CA SER A 8 10.04 -77.09 20.75
C SER A 8 9.45 -75.68 20.63
N ALA A 9 8.82 -75.20 21.69
CA ALA A 9 8.44 -73.79 21.80
C ALA A 9 9.73 -72.94 21.95
N SER A 10 10.06 -72.15 20.93
CA SER A 10 11.15 -71.18 21.00
C SER A 10 10.79 -70.09 22.00
N VAL A 11 11.50 -70.07 23.13
CA VAL A 11 11.35 -69.05 24.16
C VAL A 11 11.82 -67.71 23.59
N VAL A 12 10.89 -66.82 23.27
CA VAL A 12 11.21 -65.43 22.88
C VAL A 12 11.69 -64.70 24.13
N PRO A 13 12.97 -64.26 24.22
CA PRO A 13 13.43 -63.53 25.39
C PRO A 13 12.73 -62.17 25.44
N LEU A 14 11.93 -61.96 26.48
CA LEU A 14 11.40 -60.65 26.85
C LEU A 14 12.57 -59.74 27.25
N ALA A 15 13.03 -58.90 26.32
CA ALA A 15 14.02 -57.88 26.63
C ALA A 15 13.48 -56.96 27.75
N GLN A 16 14.25 -56.78 28.82
CA GLN A 16 13.84 -56.09 30.05
C GLN A 16 13.57 -54.57 29.91
N SER A 17 13.62 -54.00 28.72
CA SER A 17 13.06 -52.67 28.45
C SER A 17 13.00 -52.43 26.95
N SER A 18 12.08 -51.58 26.50
CA SER A 18 12.00 -51.08 25.12
C SER A 18 13.22 -50.26 24.68
N GLY A 19 14.27 -50.12 25.53
CA GLY A 19 15.43 -49.26 25.28
C GLY A 19 16.80 -49.85 25.61
N GLY A 20 16.90 -51.15 25.96
CA GLY A 20 18.17 -51.89 25.98
C GLY A 20 19.35 -51.25 26.72
N ARG A 21 19.16 -50.66 27.91
CA ARG A 21 20.26 -50.07 28.70
C ARG A 21 20.39 -50.71 30.08
N VAL A 22 21.57 -51.24 30.36
CA VAL A 22 21.94 -51.94 31.62
C VAL A 22 22.12 -50.97 32.81
N SER A 23 22.09 -49.64 32.60
CA SER A 23 22.29 -48.65 33.68
C SER A 23 21.47 -47.35 33.56
N GLY A 24 20.26 -47.40 32.98
CA GLY A 24 19.41 -46.22 32.78
C GLY A 24 18.12 -46.27 33.59
N LYS A 25 18.10 -45.63 34.76
CA LYS A 25 16.95 -45.27 35.62
C LYS A 25 15.59 -45.45 34.91
N PRO A 26 14.91 -46.60 35.06
CA PRO A 26 13.74 -46.96 34.26
C PRO A 26 12.53 -46.05 34.50
N TRP A 27 12.53 -45.29 35.59
CA TRP A 27 11.51 -44.29 35.91
C TRP A 27 11.64 -42.98 35.13
N LYS A 28 12.68 -42.80 34.32
CA LYS A 28 12.84 -41.60 33.49
C LYS A 28 12.19 -41.78 32.12
N LEU A 29 11.21 -40.93 31.82
CA LEU A 29 10.57 -40.86 30.50
C LEU A 29 11.56 -40.45 29.41
N GLN A 30 11.37 -40.98 28.20
CA GLN A 30 12.13 -40.59 27.01
C GLN A 30 11.85 -39.12 26.67
N LYS A 31 12.90 -38.32 26.48
CA LYS A 31 12.76 -36.91 26.08
C LYS A 31 12.51 -36.85 24.57
N THR A 32 11.39 -36.25 24.17
CA THR A 32 11.09 -35.91 22.77
C THR A 32 11.24 -34.41 22.54
N ALA A 33 11.38 -33.99 21.27
CA ALA A 33 11.42 -32.58 20.93
C ALA A 33 10.11 -31.88 21.33
N THR A 34 10.20 -30.79 22.10
CA THR A 34 9.03 -30.02 22.52
C THR A 34 8.42 -29.26 21.34
N VAL A 35 7.26 -29.72 20.86
CA VAL A 35 6.47 -29.01 19.85
C VAL A 35 5.76 -27.84 20.53
N ARG A 36 6.17 -26.60 20.23
CA ARG A 36 5.48 -25.40 20.74
C ARG A 36 4.17 -25.19 19.98
N SER A 37 3.04 -25.29 20.69
CA SER A 37 1.72 -24.97 20.13
C SER A 37 1.62 -23.51 19.69
N HIS A 38 2.26 -22.57 20.41
CA HIS A 38 2.25 -21.13 20.10
C HIS A 38 3.36 -20.70 19.11
N LEU A 39 3.45 -21.35 17.96
CA LEU A 39 4.24 -20.85 16.83
C LEU A 39 3.52 -19.69 16.13
N GLN A 40 4.25 -18.64 15.73
CA GLN A 40 3.69 -17.58 14.91
C GLN A 40 3.23 -18.12 13.55
N PRO A 41 2.14 -17.58 12.96
CA PRO A 41 1.56 -18.12 11.72
C PRO A 41 2.54 -18.12 10.53
N GLY A 42 3.48 -17.17 10.49
CA GLY A 42 4.55 -17.15 9.49
C GLY A 42 5.59 -18.27 9.63
N LEU A 43 5.74 -18.86 10.83
CA LEU A 43 6.60 -20.02 11.08
C LEU A 43 5.85 -21.35 10.88
N ARG A 44 4.50 -21.32 10.89
CA ARG A 44 3.65 -22.49 10.61
C ARG A 44 3.47 -22.77 9.12
N THR A 45 3.62 -21.74 8.28
CA THR A 45 3.37 -21.81 6.84
C THR A 45 4.65 -22.10 6.06
N LYS A 46 4.52 -22.82 4.94
CA LYS A 46 5.66 -23.11 4.05
C LYS A 46 6.20 -21.80 3.47
N PHE A 47 7.51 -21.76 3.21
CA PHE A 47 8.17 -20.56 2.67
C PHE A 47 7.58 -20.14 1.30
N GLU A 48 7.22 -21.11 0.46
CA GLU A 48 6.60 -20.88 -0.85
C GLU A 48 5.29 -20.11 -0.74
N GLU A 49 4.40 -20.50 0.17
CA GLU A 49 3.12 -19.82 0.42
C GLU A 49 3.32 -18.37 0.90
N ARG A 50 4.38 -18.12 1.68
CA ARG A 50 4.74 -16.76 2.13
C ARG A 50 5.22 -15.92 0.95
N LYS A 51 6.08 -16.49 0.09
CA LYS A 51 6.58 -15.83 -1.11
C LYS A 51 5.43 -15.47 -2.06
N GLU A 52 4.48 -16.37 -2.27
CA GLU A 52 3.30 -16.10 -3.09
C GLU A 52 2.39 -14.98 -2.52
N LYS A 53 2.20 -14.95 -1.20
CA LYS A 53 1.43 -13.87 -0.56
C LYS A 53 2.13 -12.53 -0.72
N GLU A 54 3.46 -12.49 -0.59
CA GLU A 54 4.23 -11.28 -0.79
C GLU A 54 4.21 -10.79 -2.24
N THR A 55 4.32 -11.69 -3.22
CA THR A 55 4.24 -11.30 -4.64
C THR A 55 2.86 -10.75 -4.98
N LYS A 56 1.78 -11.39 -4.51
CA LYS A 56 0.41 -10.90 -4.65
C LYS A 56 0.24 -9.52 -4.00
N ALA A 57 0.73 -9.34 -2.77
CA ALA A 57 0.66 -8.06 -2.07
C ALA A 57 1.43 -6.95 -2.80
N LYS A 58 2.61 -7.27 -3.36
CA LYS A 58 3.39 -6.33 -4.17
C LYS A 58 2.66 -5.95 -5.46
N ALA A 59 2.04 -6.92 -6.14
CA ALA A 59 1.24 -6.67 -7.34
C ALA A 59 0.04 -5.76 -7.04
N LEU A 60 -0.69 -6.03 -5.96
CA LEU A 60 -1.83 -5.20 -5.53
C LEU A 60 -1.41 -3.77 -5.19
N LYS A 61 -0.28 -3.59 -4.49
CA LYS A 61 0.24 -2.25 -4.17
C LYS A 61 0.66 -1.46 -5.41
N LYS A 62 1.24 -2.12 -6.41
CA LYS A 62 1.58 -1.47 -7.69
C LYS A 62 0.33 -0.99 -8.41
N LEU A 63 -0.66 -1.87 -8.58
CA LEU A 63 -1.95 -1.52 -9.19
C LEU A 63 -2.63 -0.35 -8.43
N GLN A 64 -2.60 -0.39 -7.10
CA GLN A 64 -3.14 0.70 -6.27
C GLN A 64 -2.42 2.03 -6.50
N ALA A 65 -1.10 2.01 -6.68
CA ALA A 65 -0.32 3.22 -6.94
C ALA A 65 -0.64 3.79 -8.32
N GLU A 66 -0.65 2.94 -9.35
CA GLU A 66 -1.00 3.31 -10.74
C GLU A 66 -2.39 3.98 -10.80
N LEU A 67 -3.42 3.35 -10.21
CA LEU A 67 -4.77 3.91 -10.18
C LEU A 67 -4.88 5.25 -9.43
N ARG A 68 -4.08 5.42 -8.37
CA ARG A 68 -4.05 6.69 -7.61
C ARG A 68 -3.38 7.78 -8.41
N GLU A 69 -2.28 7.47 -9.08
CA GLU A 69 -1.53 8.42 -9.91
C GLU A 69 -2.38 8.89 -11.09
N GLU A 70 -3.04 7.97 -11.81
CA GLU A 70 -3.95 8.31 -12.91
C GLU A 70 -5.08 9.22 -12.45
N LYS A 71 -5.72 8.91 -11.30
CA LYS A 71 -6.78 9.74 -10.74
C LYS A 71 -6.28 11.13 -10.35
N GLN A 72 -5.11 11.21 -9.73
CA GLN A 72 -4.54 12.48 -9.29
C GLN A 72 -4.13 13.34 -10.50
N ALA A 73 -3.52 12.74 -11.52
CA ALA A 73 -3.15 13.40 -12.75
C ALA A 73 -4.37 14.02 -13.47
N GLU A 74 -5.50 13.31 -13.52
CA GLU A 74 -6.73 13.84 -14.11
C GLU A 74 -7.32 15.01 -13.31
N ILE A 75 -7.31 14.91 -11.98
CA ILE A 75 -7.75 16.01 -11.10
C ILE A 75 -6.87 17.25 -11.31
N ASP A 76 -5.56 17.07 -11.38
CA ASP A 76 -4.61 18.17 -11.53
C ASP A 76 -4.68 18.79 -12.92
N ARG A 77 -4.91 18.02 -13.98
CA ARG A 77 -5.22 18.54 -15.33
C ARG A 77 -6.43 19.47 -15.30
N ARG A 78 -7.54 19.03 -14.69
CA ARG A 78 -8.77 19.85 -14.60
C ARG A 78 -8.53 21.14 -13.81
N ARG A 79 -7.77 21.06 -12.72
CA ARG A 79 -7.37 22.22 -11.92
C ARG A 79 -6.52 23.20 -12.71
N GLN A 80 -5.51 22.71 -13.43
CA GLN A 80 -4.62 23.51 -14.27
C GLN A 80 -5.43 24.24 -15.36
N ILE A 81 -6.29 23.54 -16.10
CA ILE A 81 -7.14 24.15 -17.13
C ILE A 81 -8.01 25.27 -16.53
N THR A 82 -8.61 25.03 -15.37
CA THR A 82 -9.47 26.04 -14.70
C THR A 82 -8.66 27.25 -14.27
N LEU A 83 -7.47 27.03 -13.72
CA LEU A 83 -6.57 28.06 -13.26
C LEU A 83 -6.01 28.89 -14.43
N GLU A 84 -5.67 28.24 -15.54
CA GLU A 84 -5.27 28.91 -16.79
C GLU A 84 -6.40 29.78 -17.35
N ARG A 85 -7.63 29.27 -17.36
CA ARG A 85 -8.81 30.07 -17.79
C ARG A 85 -9.01 31.31 -16.92
N LYS A 86 -8.87 31.17 -15.60
CA LYS A 86 -8.96 32.31 -14.67
C LYS A 86 -7.85 33.33 -14.92
N ARG A 87 -6.59 32.88 -15.03
CA ARG A 87 -5.45 33.75 -15.33
C ARG A 87 -5.63 34.50 -16.63
N ALA A 88 -6.06 33.82 -17.70
CA ALA A 88 -6.31 34.45 -18.99
C ALA A 88 -7.44 35.49 -18.93
N ALA A 89 -8.49 35.25 -18.13
CA ALA A 89 -9.55 36.22 -17.92
C ALA A 89 -9.07 37.44 -17.12
N GLU A 90 -8.32 37.23 -16.04
CA GLU A 90 -7.74 38.30 -15.21
C GLU A 90 -6.77 39.18 -16.01
N GLU A 91 -5.92 38.58 -16.85
CA GLU A 91 -5.02 39.32 -17.73
C GLU A 91 -5.79 40.17 -18.76
N LYS A 92 -6.85 39.62 -19.36
CA LYS A 92 -7.71 40.38 -20.27
C LYS A 92 -8.35 41.57 -19.56
N LEU A 93 -8.95 41.36 -18.40
CA LEU A 93 -9.57 42.43 -17.61
C LEU A 93 -8.55 43.51 -17.25
N ARG A 94 -7.34 43.13 -16.79
CA ARG A 94 -6.27 44.08 -16.49
C ARG A 94 -5.87 44.92 -17.71
N VAL A 95 -5.77 44.29 -18.87
CA VAL A 95 -5.44 44.99 -20.13
C VAL A 95 -6.57 45.94 -20.54
N GLU A 96 -7.82 45.53 -20.39
CA GLU A 96 -9.00 46.35 -20.69
C GLU A 96 -9.10 47.56 -19.75
N GLU A 97 -8.90 47.37 -18.44
CA GLU A 97 -8.84 48.45 -17.46
C GLU A 97 -7.73 49.45 -17.77
N ALA A 98 -6.53 48.96 -18.13
CA ALA A 98 -5.42 49.82 -18.52
C ALA A 98 -5.75 50.63 -19.79
N LYS A 99 -6.36 49.98 -20.80
CA LYS A 99 -6.83 50.65 -22.02
C LYS A 99 -7.90 51.70 -21.71
N ALA A 100 -8.88 51.37 -20.87
CA ALA A 100 -9.95 52.28 -20.46
C ALA A 100 -9.38 53.51 -19.72
N LYS A 101 -8.43 53.30 -18.80
CA LYS A 101 -7.73 54.38 -18.08
C LYS A 101 -6.99 55.30 -19.04
N MET A 102 -6.30 54.75 -20.04
CA MET A 102 -5.60 55.54 -21.06
C MET A 102 -6.57 56.29 -21.98
N GLY A 103 -7.67 55.65 -22.39
CA GLY A 103 -8.75 56.27 -23.14
C GLY A 103 -9.37 57.45 -22.39
N ALA A 104 -9.69 57.27 -21.11
CA ALA A 104 -10.21 58.32 -20.24
C ALA A 104 -9.22 59.49 -20.08
N ARG A 105 -7.92 59.21 -19.90
CA ARG A 105 -6.86 60.23 -19.86
C ARG A 105 -6.78 61.03 -21.17
N LYS A 106 -6.89 60.37 -22.32
CA LYS A 106 -6.88 61.03 -23.63
C LYS A 106 -8.13 61.90 -23.82
N ALA A 107 -9.30 61.38 -23.47
CA ALA A 107 -10.56 62.13 -23.51
C ALA A 107 -10.52 63.37 -22.60
N ALA A 108 -9.99 63.23 -21.37
CA ALA A 108 -9.79 64.36 -20.46
C ALA A 108 -8.83 65.42 -21.04
N ARG A 109 -7.74 65.00 -21.71
CA ARG A 109 -6.80 65.92 -22.37
C ARG A 109 -7.48 66.71 -23.49
N LEU A 110 -8.29 66.04 -24.33
CA LEU A 110 -9.05 66.71 -25.40
C LEU A 110 -10.09 67.67 -24.82
N ARG A 111 -10.80 67.30 -23.75
CA ARG A 111 -11.75 68.20 -23.06
C ARG A 111 -11.06 69.46 -22.54
N ARG A 112 -9.87 69.34 -21.95
CA ARG A 112 -9.06 70.49 -21.51
C ARG A 112 -8.64 71.37 -22.69
N ARG A 113 -8.15 70.77 -23.78
CA ARG A 113 -7.74 71.51 -25.00
C ARG A 113 -8.91 72.26 -25.63
N ALA A 114 -10.11 71.68 -25.59
CA ALA A 114 -11.33 72.31 -26.10
C ALA A 114 -11.83 73.47 -25.21
N GLY A 115 -11.18 73.75 -24.07
CA GLY A 115 -11.52 74.89 -23.21
C GLY A 115 -12.92 74.85 -22.59
N ARG A 116 -13.64 73.71 -22.69
CA ARG A 116 -15.00 73.57 -22.14
C ARG A 116 -14.92 73.53 -20.61
N SER A 117 -15.19 74.64 -19.96
CA SER A 117 -15.38 74.70 -18.51
C SER A 117 -16.72 74.03 -18.14
N LYS A 118 -16.78 73.47 -16.92
CA LYS A 118 -17.94 72.70 -16.43
C LYS A 118 -19.21 73.57 -16.23
N THR A 119 -19.07 74.89 -16.28
CA THR A 119 -20.14 75.88 -16.21
C THR A 119 -20.59 76.26 -17.62
N VAL A 120 -21.49 75.48 -18.19
CA VAL A 120 -22.45 75.99 -19.17
C VAL A 120 -23.81 75.78 -18.52
N ASN A 121 -24.24 76.77 -17.73
CA ASN A 121 -25.64 76.90 -17.32
C ASN A 121 -26.36 77.59 -18.49
N HIS A 122 -27.27 76.86 -19.14
CA HIS A 122 -28.39 77.42 -19.88
C HIS A 122 -29.68 77.00 -19.17
#